data_AF-A0A1A6AI13-F1
#
_entry.id   AF-A0A1A6AI13-F1
#
_cell.length_a   1.000
_cell.length_b   1.000
_cell.length_c   1.000
_cell.angle_alpha   90.00
_cell.angle_beta   90.00
_cell.angle_gamma   90.00
#
_symmetry.space_group_name_H-M   'P 1'
#
loop_
_entity.id
_entity.type
_entity.pdbx_description
1 polymer ?
#
loop_
_entity_poly.entity_id
_entity_poly.type
_entity_poly.pdbx_seq_one_letter_code
_entity_poly.pdbx_strand_id
1 'polypeptide(L)' 'MPTLKTKVKEYREKMNMKQSELAELIGVRRETIVHLENGRYNPSLKLAMDIAKVFNTSVEELFKFED' A
#
# COMPACT_ATOMS: atom_id res chain seq x y z
N MET A 1 7.22 18.36 7.81
CA MET A 1 6.24 17.33 8.23
C MET A 1 6.69 16.05 7.55
N PRO A 2 6.79 14.92 8.28
CA PRO A 2 7.31 13.70 7.71
C PRO A 2 6.44 13.27 6.52
N THR A 3 7.09 12.97 5.39
CA THR A 3 6.41 12.54 4.17
C THR A 3 6.38 11.01 4.14
N LEU A 4 5.19 10.43 3.96
CA LEU A 4 5.07 8.98 3.81
C LEU A 4 5.46 8.56 2.39
N LYS A 5 6.50 7.74 2.29
CA LYS A 5 6.89 7.05 1.07
C LYS A 5 6.38 5.62 1.10
N THR A 6 5.83 5.19 -0.02
CA THR A 6 5.23 3.87 -0.19
C THR A 6 5.84 3.14 -1.39
N LYS A 7 6.03 1.82 -1.27
CA LYS A 7 6.41 0.94 -2.39
C LYS A 7 5.25 0.06 -2.88
N VAL A 8 4.03 0.33 -2.42
CA VAL A 8 2.85 -0.49 -2.76
C VAL A 8 2.67 -0.61 -4.27
N LYS A 9 2.87 0.48 -5.02
CA LYS A 9 2.80 0.47 -6.48
C LYS A 9 3.82 -0.48 -7.11
N GLU A 10 5.06 -0.45 -6.64
CA GLU A 10 6.14 -1.28 -7.16
C GLU A 10 5.85 -2.78 -6.94
N TYR A 11 5.40 -3.16 -5.74
CA TYR A 11 5.06 -4.55 -5.43
C TYR A 11 3.83 -5.02 -6.19
N ARG A 12 2.80 -4.16 -6.32
CA ARG A 12 1.62 -4.45 -7.12
C ARG A 12 1.98 -4.73 -8.58
N GLU A 13 2.84 -3.90 -9.18
CA GLU A 13 3.27 -4.06 -10.57
C GLU A 13 4.16 -5.29 -10.76
N LYS A 14 5.04 -5.61 -9.80
CA LYS A 14 5.81 -6.88 -9.81
C LYS A 14 4.92 -8.12 -9.82
N MET A 15 3.73 -8.04 -9.24
CA MET A 15 2.73 -9.11 -9.24
C MET A 15 1.76 -9.04 -10.43
N ASN A 16 1.95 -8.14 -11.40
CA ASN A 16 1.02 -7.88 -12.51
C ASN A 16 -0.43 -7.60 -12.07
N MET A 17 -0.59 -6.98 -10.90
CA MET A 17 -1.89 -6.76 -10.28
C MET A 17 -2.44 -5.37 -10.61
N LYS A 18 -3.75 -5.24 -10.82
CA LYS A 18 -4.46 -3.95 -10.93
C LYS A 18 -4.78 -3.38 -9.56
N GLN A 19 -4.97 -2.07 -9.46
CA GLN A 19 -5.36 -1.42 -8.20
C GLN A 19 -6.69 -1.96 -7.64
N SER A 20 -7.64 -2.31 -8.53
CA SER A 20 -8.92 -2.90 -8.13
C SER A 20 -8.75 -4.29 -7.51
N GLU A 21 -7.86 -5.11 -8.06
CA GLU A 21 -7.58 -6.46 -7.56
C GLU A 21 -6.97 -6.40 -6.15
N LEU A 22 -6.00 -5.50 -5.93
CA LEU A 22 -5.46 -5.28 -4.58
C LEU A 22 -6.54 -4.80 -3.60
N ALA A 23 -7.40 -3.89 -4.06
CA ALA A 23 -8.49 -3.34 -3.24
C ALA A 23 -9.49 -4.43 -2.83
N GLU A 24 -9.86 -5.31 -3.77
CA GLU A 24 -10.73 -6.46 -3.53
C GLU A 24 -10.12 -7.43 -2.51
N LEU A 25 -8.83 -7.75 -2.65
CA LEU A 25 -8.12 -8.68 -1.75
C LEU A 25 -8.12 -8.21 -0.28
N ILE A 26 -8.02 -6.90 -0.05
CA ILE A 26 -7.94 -6.34 1.31
C ILE A 26 -9.27 -5.69 1.76
N GLY A 27 -10.33 -5.79 0.95
CA GLY A 27 -11.67 -5.31 1.29
C GLY A 27 -11.80 -3.78 1.40
N VAL A 28 -11.12 -3.04 0.52
CA VAL A 28 -11.20 -1.57 0.45
C VAL A 28 -11.65 -1.09 -0.93
N ARG A 29 -11.88 0.23 -1.06
CA ARG A 29 -12.18 0.85 -2.36
C ARG A 29 -10.92 1.00 -3.18
N ARG A 30 -11.01 0.93 -4.51
CA ARG A 30 -9.88 1.18 -5.42
C ARG A 30 -9.23 2.55 -5.16
N GLU A 31 -10.02 3.57 -4.86
CA GLU A 31 -9.54 4.92 -4.52
C GLU A 31 -8.62 4.92 -3.29
N THR A 32 -8.84 4.01 -2.33
CA THR A 32 -7.97 3.82 -1.16
C THR A 32 -6.56 3.39 -1.59
N ILE A 33 -6.45 2.50 -2.58
CA ILE A 33 -5.15 2.10 -3.15
C ILE A 33 -4.54 3.25 -3.94
N VAL A 34 -5.32 3.96 -4.76
CA VAL A 34 -4.84 5.12 -5.53
C VAL A 34 -4.24 6.18 -4.61
N HIS A 35 -4.95 6.57 -3.55
CA HIS A 35 -4.45 7.57 -2.62
C HIS A 35 -3.22 7.08 -1.85
N LEU A 36 -3.17 5.77 -1.54
CA LEU A 36 -2.05 5.18 -0.83
C LEU A 36 -0.79 5.18 -1.69
N GLU A 37 -0.89 4.73 -2.95
CA GLU A 37 0.21 4.71 -3.92
C GLU A 37 0.77 6.11 -4.22
N ASN A 38 -0.08 7.14 -4.12
CA ASN A 38 0.32 8.54 -4.28
C ASN A 38 0.79 9.20 -2.98
N GLY A 39 0.92 8.44 -1.87
CA GLY A 39 1.36 8.97 -0.57
C GLY A 39 0.40 10.01 0.04
N ARG A 40 -0.86 10.04 -0.38
CA ARG A 40 -1.82 11.10 0.01
C ARG A 40 -2.38 10.95 1.42
N TYR A 41 -2.19 9.81 2.06
CA TYR A 41 -2.58 9.60 3.45
C TYR A 41 -1.76 8.50 4.12
N ASN A 42 -1.72 8.54 5.45
CA ASN A 42 -1.12 7.50 6.27
C ASN A 42 -2.14 6.35 6.50
N PRO A 43 -1.88 5.12 6.05
CA PRO A 43 -2.79 4.00 6.29
C PRO A 43 -2.89 3.66 7.78
N SER A 44 -3.99 3.00 8.16
CA SER A 44 -4.05 2.35 9.47
C SER A 44 -3.08 1.17 9.51
N LEU A 45 -2.63 0.79 10.72
CA LEU A 45 -1.77 -0.39 10.90
C LEU A 45 -2.41 -1.66 10.31
N LYS A 46 -3.73 -1.83 10.48
CA LYS A 46 -4.46 -2.96 9.88
C LYS A 46 -4.31 -2.98 8.35
N LEU A 47 -4.53 -1.85 7.69
CA LEU A 47 -4.44 -1.77 6.24
C LEU A 47 -3.00 -2.03 5.76
N ALA A 48 -2.00 -1.46 6.44
CA ALA A 48 -0.60 -1.71 6.12
C ALA A 48 -0.23 -3.20 6.27
N MET A 49 -0.69 -3.84 7.34
CA MET A 49 -0.49 -5.27 7.59
C MET A 49 -1.19 -6.15 6.55
N ASP A 50 -2.40 -5.80 6.13
CA ASP A 50 -3.15 -6.56 5.12
C ASP A 50 -2.45 -6.50 3.76
N ILE A 51 -1.92 -5.33 3.38
CA ILE A 51 -1.13 -5.17 2.15
C ILE A 51 0.20 -5.93 2.22
N ALA A 52 0.89 -5.85 3.36
CA ALA A 52 2.13 -6.59 3.59
C ALA A 52 1.95 -8.10 3.42
N LYS A 53 0.82 -8.65 3.91
CA LYS A 53 0.45 -10.06 3.71
C LYS A 53 0.23 -10.41 2.24
N VAL A 54 -0.49 -9.56 1.48
CA VAL A 54 -0.72 -9.79 0.04
C VAL A 54 0.60 -9.89 -0.72
N PHE A 55 1.55 -9.03 -0.38
CA PHE A 55 2.86 -8.97 -1.04
C PHE A 55 3.92 -9.88 -0.42
N ASN A 56 3.58 -10.66 0.61
CA ASN A 56 4.49 -11.51 1.36
C ASN A 56 5.78 -10.79 1.79
N THR A 57 5.62 -9.61 2.40
CA THR A 57 6.69 -8.69 2.84
C THR A 57 6.32 -8.09 4.21
N SER A 58 7.15 -7.22 4.76
CA SER A 58 6.88 -6.49 6.00
C SER A 58 6.31 -5.09 5.76
N VAL A 59 5.72 -4.50 6.79
CA VAL A 59 5.22 -3.13 6.74
C VAL A 59 6.37 -2.14 6.55
N GLU A 60 7.53 -2.39 7.17
CA GLU A 60 8.72 -1.53 7.06
C GLU A 60 9.34 -1.53 5.66
N GLU A 61 9.20 -2.63 4.90
CA GLU A 61 9.64 -2.67 3.51
C GLU A 61 8.75 -1.83 2.58
N LEU A 62 7.44 -1.81 2.88
CA LEU A 62 6.43 -1.12 2.07
C LEU A 62 6.29 0.36 2.37
N PHE A 63 6.46 0.76 3.64
CA PHE A 63 6.17 2.11 4.11
C PHE A 63 7.36 2.68 4.89
N LYS A 64 7.74 3.91 4.54
CA LYS A 64 8.82 4.63 5.23
C LYS A 64 8.44 6.10 5.38
N PHE A 65 8.65 6.66 6.56
CA PHE A 65 8.60 8.11 6.76
C PHE A 65 9.97 8.69 6.46
N GLU A 66 10.02 9.72 5.61
CA GLU A 66 11.20 10.56 5.36
C GLU A 66 10.98 11.93 6.03
N ASP A 67 12.03 12.46 6.67
CA ASP A 67 12.02 13.77 7.36
C ASP A 67 12.08 14.96 6.39
#